data_AF-A0A8T3P230-F1
#
_entry.id   AF-A0A8T3P230-F1
#
_cell.length_a   1.000
_cell.length_b   1.000
_cell.length_c   1.000
_cell.angle_alpha   90.00
_cell.angle_beta   90.00
_cell.angle_gamma   90.00
#
_symmetry.space_group_name_H-M   'P 1'
#
loop_
_entity.id
_entity.type
_entity.pdbx_description
1 polymer ?
#
loop_
_entity_poly.entity_id
_entity_poly.type
_entity_poly.pdbx_seq_one_letter_code
_entity_poly.pdbx_strand_id
1 'polypeptide(L)'
;MVEPLSTHFRPLRGSLMPAFEGLAAPPSEHLVAAEIEARTVPGDVVIELHGRGAWVTRSALDRLRRVYDIESIGLTRLQAELVLRPPDVRHLDAAVNSLAVHLRAGVGLRSAILASFTSRCAACGRPVIVEEFIWPGEGDAPSHKTYRCEVCGGRGRSSVGLTVSVDDEDVRAAREMGRAPPAAREFLRARFPTPESGHPLPGQLVDLYSPRSLEAFALLVERLETDLRAPPIEAALRLAVAHMLLPGSRLNRHPGRAA
;
A
#
# COMPACT_ATOMS: atom_id res chain seq x y z
N MET A 1 6.60 3.73 47.19
CA MET A 1 7.20 3.51 45.86
C MET A 1 6.44 2.35 45.25
N VAL A 2 5.35 2.66 44.53
CA VAL A 2 4.46 1.68 43.91
C VAL A 2 4.44 2.05 42.43
N GLU A 3 4.90 1.13 41.59
CA GLU A 3 4.91 1.25 40.14
C GLU A 3 3.49 1.04 39.61
N PRO A 4 2.79 2.05 39.06
CA PRO A 4 1.38 1.93 38.72
C PRO A 4 1.17 1.96 37.20
N LEU A 5 1.99 1.24 36.41
CA LEU A 5 1.85 1.24 34.94
C LEU A 5 1.72 -0.15 34.31
N SER A 6 1.65 -1.23 35.08
CA SER A 6 1.73 -2.58 34.52
C SER A 6 0.41 -3.30 34.28
N THR A 7 -0.76 -2.76 34.63
CA THR A 7 -2.00 -3.56 34.50
C THR A 7 -3.23 -2.76 34.04
N HIS A 8 -3.75 -3.18 32.87
CA HIS A 8 -5.13 -3.04 32.36
C HIS A 8 -5.54 -1.92 31.39
N PHE A 9 -4.65 -1.06 30.89
CA PHE A 9 -4.99 -0.29 29.68
C PHE A 9 -4.70 -1.13 28.43
N ARG A 10 -5.72 -1.79 27.87
CA ARG A 10 -5.68 -2.09 26.42
C ARG A 10 -5.66 -0.72 25.73
N PRO A 11 -4.59 -0.31 25.04
CA PRO A 11 -4.67 0.89 24.23
C PRO A 11 -5.83 0.65 23.26
N LEU A 12 -6.85 1.51 23.30
CA LEU A 12 -7.74 1.66 22.16
C LEU A 12 -6.79 1.96 21.00
N ARG A 13 -6.52 0.95 20.18
CA ARG A 13 -5.71 1.13 18.99
C ARG A 13 -6.51 2.10 18.13
N GLY A 14 -6.01 3.33 17.98
CA GLY A 14 -6.58 4.31 17.04
C GLY A 14 -6.70 3.69 15.65
N SER A 15 -7.49 4.31 14.78
CA SER A 15 -7.76 3.80 13.43
C SER A 15 -6.48 3.34 12.73
N LEU A 16 -6.29 2.02 12.61
CA LEU A 16 -5.07 1.42 12.08
C LEU A 16 -5.15 1.42 10.56
N MET A 17 -4.18 2.07 9.92
CA MET A 17 -3.83 1.73 8.55
C MET A 17 -2.88 0.53 8.60
N PRO A 18 -3.21 -0.64 8.01
CA PRO A 18 -2.37 -1.83 8.11
C PRO A 18 -0.94 -1.62 7.60
N ALA A 19 -0.74 -0.70 6.65
CA ALA A 19 0.60 -0.30 6.17
C ALA A 19 1.52 0.29 7.26
N PHE A 20 0.95 0.78 8.37
CA PHE A 20 1.66 1.36 9.49
C PHE A 20 1.68 0.46 10.72
N GLU A 21 1.01 -0.70 10.66
CA GLU A 21 1.06 -1.68 11.73
C GLU A 21 2.50 -2.21 11.85
N GLY A 22 3.11 -2.01 13.02
CA GLY A 22 4.51 -2.34 13.27
C GLY A 22 5.52 -1.22 12.96
N LEU A 23 5.22 -0.28 12.06
CA LEU A 23 6.12 0.84 11.74
C LEU A 23 5.86 2.08 12.62
N ALA A 24 4.62 2.57 12.62
CA ALA A 24 4.21 3.79 13.31
C ALA A 24 2.79 3.62 13.86
N ALA A 25 2.63 2.61 14.72
CA ALA A 25 1.37 2.40 15.41
C ALA A 25 0.99 3.65 16.23
N PRO A 26 -0.27 4.09 16.19
CA PRO A 26 -0.70 5.25 16.95
C PRO A 26 -0.46 5.03 18.44
N PRO A 27 0.04 6.03 19.17
CA PRO A 27 0.10 5.97 20.63
C PRO A 27 -1.31 5.93 21.22
N SER A 28 -1.41 5.56 22.51
CA SER A 28 -2.68 5.66 23.23
C SER A 28 -3.10 7.13 23.35
N GLU A 29 -4.25 7.48 22.75
CA GLU A 29 -4.75 8.86 22.73
C GLU A 29 -4.93 9.44 24.15
N HIS A 30 -5.45 8.65 25.08
CA HIS A 30 -5.66 9.08 26.47
C HIS A 30 -4.36 9.36 27.23
N LEU A 31 -3.29 8.59 26.97
CA LEU A 31 -2.00 8.83 27.60
C LEU A 31 -1.35 10.10 27.06
N VAL A 32 -1.39 10.27 25.74
CA VAL A 32 -0.87 11.48 25.10
C VAL A 32 -1.61 12.72 25.58
N ALA A 33 -2.94 12.65 25.65
CA ALA A 33 -3.80 13.69 26.20
C ALA A 33 -3.39 14.10 27.62
N ALA A 34 -3.28 13.13 28.52
CA ALA A 34 -2.94 13.37 29.92
C ALA A 34 -1.54 13.99 30.07
N GLU A 35 -0.54 13.51 29.31
CA GLU A 35 0.81 14.07 29.35
C GLU A 35 0.87 15.53 28.85
N ILE A 36 0.11 15.85 27.79
CA ILE A 36 0.02 17.24 27.29
C ILE A 36 -0.64 18.14 28.34
N GLU A 37 -1.75 17.71 28.94
CA GLU A 37 -2.49 18.49 29.94
C GLU A 37 -1.68 18.69 31.23
N ALA A 38 -0.91 17.70 31.65
CA ALA A 38 -0.10 17.78 32.86
C ALA A 38 1.12 18.70 32.74
N ARG A 39 1.60 18.96 31.51
CA ARG A 39 2.89 19.63 31.27
C ARG A 39 2.79 20.97 30.54
N THR A 40 1.62 21.28 29.99
CA THR A 40 1.41 22.48 29.17
C THR A 40 0.04 23.09 29.44
N VAL A 41 -0.11 24.37 29.15
CA VAL A 41 -1.39 25.08 29.15
C VAL A 41 -1.78 25.50 27.72
N PRO A 42 -3.05 25.86 27.45
CA PRO A 42 -3.45 26.42 26.17
C PRO A 42 -2.56 27.58 25.74
N GLY A 43 -2.16 27.62 24.47
CA GLY A 43 -1.26 28.62 23.89
C GLY A 43 0.24 28.27 23.97
N ASP A 44 0.63 27.31 24.81
CA ASP A 44 1.99 26.78 24.83
C ASP A 44 2.35 26.11 23.50
N VAL A 45 3.66 25.96 23.27
CA VAL A 45 4.20 25.30 22.08
C VAL A 45 4.59 23.86 22.43
N VAL A 46 4.11 22.91 21.64
CA VAL A 46 4.54 21.51 21.66
C VAL A 46 5.35 21.25 20.40
N ILE A 47 6.54 20.67 20.56
CA ILE A 47 7.42 20.32 19.44
C ILE A 47 7.55 18.79 19.39
N GLU A 48 7.10 18.18 18.29
CA GLU A 48 7.22 16.75 18.02
C GLU A 48 8.39 16.53 17.06
N LEU A 49 9.57 16.15 17.57
CA LEU A 49 10.81 16.09 16.77
C LEU A 49 10.96 14.83 15.90
N HIS A 50 10.26 13.76 16.26
CA HIS A 50 10.26 12.47 15.58
C HIS A 50 8.83 11.97 15.48
N GLY A 51 8.03 12.72 14.73
CA GLY A 51 6.63 12.42 14.53
C GLY A 51 6.41 10.98 14.10
N ARG A 52 5.26 10.43 14.49
CA ARG A 52 4.83 9.08 14.11
C ARG A 52 3.48 9.14 13.43
N GLY A 53 3.32 10.10 12.52
CA GLY A 53 2.07 10.38 11.85
C GLY A 53 1.20 11.40 12.60
N ALA A 54 1.84 12.39 13.23
CA ALA A 54 1.19 13.53 13.89
C ALA A 54 0.08 13.23 14.92
N TRP A 55 0.06 12.03 15.53
CA TRP A 55 -0.94 11.70 16.56
C TRP A 55 -0.80 12.58 17.81
N VAL A 56 0.44 12.86 18.23
CA VAL A 56 0.71 13.76 19.37
C VAL A 56 0.38 15.20 18.99
N THR A 57 0.84 15.63 17.81
CA THR A 57 0.51 16.93 17.23
C THR A 57 -1.00 17.18 17.16
N ARG A 58 -1.80 16.22 16.66
CA ARG A 58 -3.26 16.32 16.65
C ARG A 58 -3.83 16.47 18.05
N SER A 59 -3.39 15.62 18.99
CA SER A 59 -3.85 15.68 20.38
C SER A 59 -3.53 17.02 21.06
N ALA A 60 -2.39 17.63 20.72
CA ALA A 60 -1.99 18.95 21.20
C ALA A 60 -2.82 20.08 20.58
N LEU A 61 -3.11 20.00 19.28
CA LEU A 61 -3.99 20.95 18.57
C LEU A 61 -5.42 20.94 19.13
N ASP A 62 -6.01 19.76 19.33
CA ASP A 62 -7.34 19.59 19.92
C ASP A 62 -7.43 20.21 21.34
N ARG A 63 -6.27 20.42 21.97
CA ARG A 63 -6.06 21.03 23.28
C ARG A 63 -5.62 22.49 23.21
N LEU A 64 -5.70 23.13 22.05
CA LEU A 64 -5.36 24.54 21.86
C LEU A 64 -3.88 24.86 22.13
N ARG A 65 -2.97 23.92 21.87
CA ARG A 65 -1.52 24.19 21.84
C ARG A 65 -1.11 24.59 20.42
N ARG A 66 -0.06 25.40 20.32
CA ARG A 66 0.66 25.61 19.05
C ARG A 66 1.62 24.43 18.86
N VAL A 67 1.82 24.00 17.62
CA VAL A 67 2.58 22.78 17.36
C VAL A 67 3.62 22.98 16.26
N TYR A 68 4.76 22.34 16.43
CA TYR A 68 5.73 22.10 15.36
C TYR A 68 5.93 20.59 15.24
N ASP A 69 5.55 20.04 14.09
CA ASP A 69 5.69 18.61 13.78
C ASP A 69 6.84 18.39 12.80
N ILE A 70 7.78 17.54 13.20
CA ILE A 70 8.94 17.15 12.42
C ILE A 70 8.89 15.63 12.24
N GLU A 71 8.55 15.24 11.02
CA GLU A 71 8.46 13.86 10.59
C GLU A 71 9.79 13.42 9.96
N SER A 72 10.44 12.42 10.57
CA SER A 72 11.80 12.00 10.20
C SER A 72 11.85 11.07 8.98
N ILE A 73 10.72 10.46 8.61
CA ILE A 73 10.61 9.61 7.42
C ILE A 73 9.43 10.04 6.55
N GLY A 74 9.61 9.92 5.23
CA GLY A 74 8.58 10.33 4.26
C GLY A 74 7.23 9.62 4.47
N LEU A 75 7.25 8.38 4.95
CA LEU A 75 6.03 7.59 5.17
C LEU A 75 5.18 8.12 6.34
N THR A 76 5.79 8.50 7.46
CA THR A 76 5.06 9.12 8.59
C THR A 76 4.67 10.56 8.30
N ARG A 77 5.43 11.28 7.46
CA ARG A 77 4.99 12.57 6.90
C ARG A 77 3.69 12.44 6.10
N LEU A 78 3.55 11.44 5.25
CA LEU A 78 2.30 11.20 4.53
C LEU A 78 1.15 10.85 5.48
N GLN A 79 1.43 10.12 6.56
CA GLN A 79 0.44 9.83 7.60
C GLN A 79 0.01 11.10 8.33
N ALA A 80 0.96 11.96 8.69
CA ALA A 80 0.71 13.25 9.33
C ALA A 80 -0.22 14.14 8.50
N GLU A 81 -0.02 14.19 7.18
CA GLU A 81 -0.92 14.89 6.26
C GLU A 81 -2.39 14.41 6.40
N LEU A 82 -2.62 13.10 6.49
CA LEU A 82 -3.96 12.55 6.66
C LEU A 82 -4.54 12.75 8.07
N VAL A 83 -3.71 12.63 9.09
CA VAL A 83 -4.15 12.76 10.50
C VAL A 83 -4.53 14.21 10.81
N LEU A 84 -3.75 15.18 10.31
CA LEU A 84 -3.98 16.60 10.56
C LEU A 84 -5.01 17.21 9.60
N ARG A 85 -5.09 16.71 8.36
CA ARG A 85 -5.96 17.26 7.30
C ARG A 85 -6.62 16.11 6.54
N PRO A 86 -7.54 15.36 7.18
CA PRO A 86 -8.20 14.23 6.52
C PRO A 86 -8.93 14.70 5.26
N PRO A 87 -8.73 14.03 4.11
CA PRO A 87 -9.44 14.40 2.89
C PRO A 87 -10.94 14.10 3.02
N ASP A 88 -11.76 14.91 2.36
CA ASP A 88 -13.16 14.55 2.14
C ASP A 88 -13.25 13.27 1.31
N VAL A 89 -14.07 12.31 1.75
CA VAL A 89 -14.18 10.99 1.13
C VAL A 89 -14.65 11.09 -0.32
N ARG A 90 -15.53 12.04 -0.66
CA ARG A 90 -16.03 12.21 -2.03
C ARG A 90 -14.93 12.75 -2.95
N HIS A 91 -14.09 13.66 -2.44
CA HIS A 91 -12.93 14.13 -3.19
C HIS A 91 -11.89 13.02 -3.39
N LEU A 92 -11.69 12.16 -2.39
CA LEU A 92 -10.82 11.00 -2.53
C LEU A 92 -11.37 10.00 -3.57
N ASP A 93 -12.67 9.68 -3.50
CA ASP A 93 -13.34 8.81 -4.48
C ASP A 93 -13.25 9.39 -5.90
N ALA A 94 -13.46 10.69 -6.05
CA ALA A 94 -13.31 11.37 -7.34
C ALA A 94 -11.86 11.28 -7.86
N ALA A 95 -10.87 11.44 -6.99
CA ALA A 95 -9.46 11.31 -7.36
C ALA A 95 -9.11 9.88 -7.80
N VAL A 96 -9.60 8.85 -7.10
CA VAL A 96 -9.41 7.44 -7.47
C VAL A 96 -10.09 7.12 -8.80
N ASN A 97 -11.32 7.58 -9.03
CA ASN A 97 -12.02 7.37 -10.28
C ASN A 97 -11.34 8.09 -11.46
N SER A 98 -10.89 9.33 -11.24
CA SER A 98 -10.11 10.09 -12.23
C SER A 98 -8.82 9.36 -12.60
N LEU A 99 -8.11 8.82 -11.60
CA LEU A 99 -6.92 8.01 -11.80
C LEU A 99 -7.24 6.76 -12.65
N ALA A 100 -8.34 6.07 -12.36
CA ALA A 100 -8.73 4.82 -13.03
C ALA A 100 -9.05 4.99 -14.52
N VAL A 101 -9.69 6.10 -14.90
CA VAL A 101 -10.12 6.37 -16.29
C VAL A 101 -9.06 7.10 -17.12
N HIS A 102 -7.96 7.53 -16.49
CA HIS A 102 -6.91 8.26 -17.18
C HIS A 102 -6.31 7.43 -18.32
N LEU A 103 -6.17 8.03 -19.51
CA LEU A 103 -5.75 7.32 -20.72
C LEU A 103 -4.23 7.24 -20.83
N ARG A 104 -3.73 6.03 -21.09
CA ARG A 104 -2.36 5.78 -21.57
C ARG A 104 -2.46 5.01 -22.88
N ALA A 105 -1.87 5.55 -23.95
CA ALA A 105 -1.95 4.98 -25.30
C ALA A 105 -3.39 4.61 -25.74
N GLY A 106 -4.38 5.42 -25.34
CA GLY A 106 -5.80 5.21 -25.68
C GLY A 106 -6.56 4.23 -24.78
N VAL A 107 -5.92 3.64 -23.77
CA VAL A 107 -6.55 2.72 -22.81
C VAL A 107 -6.56 3.32 -21.41
N GLY A 108 -7.68 3.22 -20.70
CA GLY A 108 -7.76 3.67 -19.31
C GLY A 108 -6.83 2.89 -18.38
N LEU A 109 -6.22 3.56 -17.40
CA LEU A 109 -5.24 2.98 -16.46
C LEU A 109 -5.74 1.70 -15.80
N ARG A 110 -7.00 1.70 -15.33
CA ARG A 110 -7.62 0.51 -14.74
C ARG A 110 -7.64 -0.66 -15.72
N SER A 111 -8.06 -0.41 -16.96
CA SER A 111 -8.12 -1.43 -18.01
C SER A 111 -6.72 -1.94 -18.37
N ALA A 112 -5.73 -1.05 -18.44
CA ALA A 112 -4.34 -1.41 -18.71
C ALA A 112 -3.77 -2.34 -17.61
N ILE A 113 -4.02 -2.02 -16.34
CA ILE A 113 -3.60 -2.88 -15.22
C ILE A 113 -4.37 -4.21 -15.26
N LEU A 114 -5.70 -4.19 -15.36
CA LEU A 114 -6.53 -5.41 -15.35
C LEU A 114 -6.25 -6.36 -16.51
N ALA A 115 -5.82 -5.83 -17.67
CA ALA A 115 -5.42 -6.65 -18.80
C ALA A 115 -4.27 -7.62 -18.43
N SER A 116 -3.30 -7.19 -17.62
CA SER A 116 -2.20 -8.04 -17.14
C SER A 116 -2.63 -9.13 -16.15
N PHE A 117 -3.85 -9.03 -15.61
CA PHE A 117 -4.45 -10.00 -14.67
C PHE A 117 -5.63 -10.76 -15.29
N THR A 118 -5.84 -10.66 -16.60
CA THR A 118 -6.91 -11.40 -17.28
C THR A 118 -6.50 -12.85 -17.51
N SER A 119 -7.41 -13.77 -17.21
CA SER A 119 -7.26 -15.21 -17.43
C SER A 119 -8.63 -15.84 -17.75
N ARG A 120 -8.72 -17.17 -17.81
CA ARG A 120 -9.96 -17.92 -18.04
C ARG A 120 -10.37 -18.73 -16.82
N CYS A 121 -11.68 -18.83 -16.62
CA CYS A 121 -12.25 -19.71 -15.62
C CYS A 121 -12.05 -21.18 -16.02
N ALA A 122 -11.42 -21.98 -15.13
CA ALA A 122 -11.20 -23.41 -15.33
C ALA A 122 -12.49 -24.24 -15.46
N ALA A 123 -13.64 -23.72 -15.01
CA ALA A 123 -14.92 -24.44 -15.07
C ALA A 123 -15.76 -24.09 -16.31
N CYS A 124 -15.80 -22.83 -16.73
CA CYS A 124 -16.69 -22.36 -17.81
C CYS A 124 -15.97 -21.66 -18.97
N GLY A 125 -14.64 -21.50 -18.91
CA GLY A 125 -13.82 -20.88 -19.95
C GLY A 125 -13.98 -19.36 -20.12
N ARG A 126 -14.91 -18.72 -19.39
CA ARG A 126 -15.15 -17.28 -19.48
C ARG A 126 -13.97 -16.46 -18.92
N PRO A 127 -13.72 -15.26 -19.46
CA PRO A 127 -12.71 -14.35 -18.91
C PRO A 127 -12.97 -14.04 -17.44
N VAL A 128 -11.90 -13.98 -16.65
CA VAL A 128 -11.89 -13.60 -15.24
C VAL A 128 -10.70 -12.69 -14.97
N ILE A 129 -10.83 -11.82 -13.97
CA ILE A 129 -9.70 -11.11 -13.40
C ILE A 129 -9.13 -11.96 -12.26
N VAL A 130 -7.85 -12.29 -12.36
CA VAL A 130 -7.10 -13.00 -11.33
C VAL A 130 -6.82 -12.03 -10.18
N GLU A 131 -7.27 -12.40 -8.99
CA GLU A 131 -7.02 -11.63 -7.76
C GLU A 131 -5.58 -11.86 -7.27
N GLU A 132 -5.06 -13.07 -7.44
CA GLU A 132 -3.71 -13.45 -6.99
C GLU A 132 -3.09 -14.51 -7.92
N PHE A 133 -1.84 -14.29 -8.34
CA PHE A 133 -1.01 -15.33 -8.95
C PHE A 133 0.00 -15.83 -7.92
N ILE A 134 0.03 -17.15 -7.69
CA ILE A 134 0.89 -17.78 -6.67
C ILE A 134 2.16 -18.32 -7.35
N TRP A 135 3.28 -17.70 -7.03
CA TRP A 135 4.59 -18.06 -7.57
C TRP A 135 5.29 -19.09 -6.69
N PRO A 136 5.85 -20.18 -7.26
CA PRO A 136 6.82 -20.99 -6.54
C PRO A 136 8.12 -20.17 -6.34
N GLY A 137 8.85 -20.44 -5.24
CA GLY A 137 9.93 -19.56 -4.77
C GLY A 137 10.99 -19.20 -5.82
N GLU A 138 11.38 -20.17 -6.64
CA GLU A 138 12.41 -20.02 -7.69
C GLU A 138 11.86 -20.19 -9.13
N GLY A 139 10.53 -20.13 -9.32
CA GLY A 139 9.94 -20.35 -10.65
C GLY A 139 9.89 -19.11 -11.55
N ASP A 140 9.96 -19.34 -12.85
CA ASP A 140 9.83 -18.31 -13.90
C ASP A 140 8.37 -18.01 -14.30
N ALA A 141 7.42 -18.77 -13.74
CA ALA A 141 5.98 -18.63 -13.99
C ALA A 141 5.17 -18.94 -12.72
N PRO A 142 3.93 -18.40 -12.61
CA PRO A 142 3.03 -18.76 -11.53
C PRO A 142 2.63 -20.24 -11.61
N SER A 143 2.34 -20.83 -10.46
CA SER A 143 1.86 -22.22 -10.34
C SER A 143 0.35 -22.31 -10.19
N HIS A 144 -0.25 -21.34 -9.49
CA HIS A 144 -1.69 -21.27 -9.23
C HIS A 144 -2.21 -19.85 -9.44
N LYS A 145 -3.51 -19.75 -9.67
CA LYS A 145 -4.26 -18.49 -9.75
C LYS A 145 -5.48 -18.56 -8.83
N THR A 146 -5.77 -17.48 -8.15
CA THR A 146 -7.00 -17.28 -7.37
C THR A 146 -7.87 -16.25 -8.06
N TYR A 147 -9.13 -16.58 -8.32
CA TYR A 147 -10.09 -15.66 -8.96
C TYR A 147 -11.53 -15.92 -8.50
N ARG A 148 -12.41 -14.97 -8.77
CA ARG A 148 -13.87 -15.13 -8.65
C ARG A 148 -14.50 -15.07 -10.03
N CYS A 149 -15.26 -16.11 -10.38
CA CYS A 149 -16.06 -16.08 -11.61
C CYS A 149 -17.48 -15.67 -11.27
N GLU A 150 -17.93 -14.54 -11.81
CA GLU A 150 -19.28 -14.00 -11.60
C GLU A 150 -20.39 -14.92 -12.13
N VAL A 151 -20.05 -15.84 -13.05
CA VAL A 151 -21.03 -16.68 -13.75
C VAL A 151 -21.24 -18.01 -13.05
N CYS A 152 -20.16 -18.73 -12.73
CA CYS A 152 -20.26 -20.06 -12.12
C CYS A 152 -20.07 -20.04 -10.60
N GLY A 153 -19.75 -18.88 -10.01
CA GLY A 153 -19.60 -18.70 -8.56
C GLY A 153 -18.59 -19.65 -7.90
N GLY A 154 -17.67 -20.24 -8.69
CA GLY A 154 -16.72 -21.23 -8.19
C GLY A 154 -17.36 -22.52 -7.64
N ARG A 155 -18.35 -23.13 -8.32
CA ARG A 155 -18.95 -24.45 -7.96
C ARG A 155 -19.45 -24.59 -6.50
N GLY A 156 -19.65 -23.49 -5.79
CA GLY A 156 -20.23 -23.41 -4.45
C GLY A 156 -20.13 -21.97 -3.97
N ARG A 157 -21.19 -21.43 -3.35
CA ARG A 157 -21.29 -20.04 -2.89
C ARG A 157 -20.32 -19.69 -1.75
N SER A 158 -19.05 -20.05 -1.88
CA SER A 158 -18.01 -19.69 -0.93
C SER A 158 -17.61 -18.23 -1.19
N SER A 159 -17.51 -17.45 -0.13
CA SER A 159 -16.99 -16.09 -0.15
C SER A 159 -15.48 -16.01 -0.45
N VAL A 160 -14.84 -17.17 -0.62
CA VAL A 160 -13.40 -17.35 -0.87
C VAL A 160 -13.19 -17.58 -2.38
N GLY A 161 -12.17 -16.91 -2.95
CA GLY A 161 -11.79 -17.09 -4.35
C GLY A 161 -11.42 -18.54 -4.66
N LEU A 162 -11.64 -18.95 -5.91
CA LEU A 162 -11.28 -20.29 -6.37
C LEU A 162 -9.79 -20.30 -6.73
N THR A 163 -9.00 -21.10 -6.02
CA THR A 163 -7.58 -21.34 -6.33
C THR A 163 -7.44 -22.60 -7.17
N VAL A 164 -6.85 -22.46 -8.36
CA VAL A 164 -6.60 -23.56 -9.30
C VAL A 164 -5.20 -23.43 -9.88
N SER A 165 -4.68 -24.51 -10.47
CA SER A 165 -3.48 -24.46 -11.29
C SER A 165 -3.67 -23.49 -12.47
N VAL A 166 -2.60 -22.81 -12.84
CA VAL A 166 -2.59 -21.98 -14.05
C VAL A 166 -2.64 -22.84 -15.32
N ASP A 167 -3.08 -22.25 -16.42
CA ASP A 167 -3.06 -22.90 -17.74
C ASP A 167 -1.84 -22.46 -18.59
N ASP A 168 -1.67 -23.07 -19.76
CA ASP A 168 -0.55 -22.77 -20.66
C ASP A 168 -0.58 -21.33 -21.20
N GLU A 169 -1.76 -20.70 -21.26
CA GLU A 169 -1.91 -19.30 -21.69
C GLU A 169 -1.37 -18.36 -20.60
N ASP A 170 -1.69 -18.62 -19.33
CA ASP A 170 -1.17 -17.87 -18.18
C ASP A 170 0.36 -17.93 -18.05
N VAL A 171 0.94 -19.13 -18.25
CA VAL A 171 2.39 -19.38 -18.19
C VAL A 171 3.09 -18.63 -19.32
N ARG A 172 2.55 -18.71 -20.53
CA ARG A 172 3.09 -17.99 -21.69
C ARG A 172 3.06 -16.48 -21.47
N ALA A 173 1.93 -15.94 -21.05
CA ALA A 173 1.79 -14.52 -20.74
C ALA A 173 2.77 -14.05 -19.65
N ALA A 174 2.99 -14.88 -18.62
CA ALA A 174 3.94 -14.55 -17.56
C ALA A 174 5.38 -14.44 -18.09
N ARG A 175 5.78 -15.40 -18.93
CA ARG A 175 7.10 -15.44 -19.55
C ARG A 175 7.32 -14.32 -20.56
N GLU A 176 6.30 -13.99 -21.36
CA GLU A 176 6.35 -12.88 -22.30
C GLU A 176 6.56 -11.54 -21.58
N MET A 177 5.82 -11.30 -20.49
CA MET A 177 6.03 -10.10 -19.66
C MET A 177 7.42 -10.07 -19.01
N GLY A 178 7.96 -11.22 -18.61
CA GLY A 178 9.33 -11.30 -18.09
C GLY A 178 10.42 -11.03 -19.14
N ARG A 179 10.11 -11.13 -20.44
CA ARG A 179 11.04 -10.84 -21.55
C ARG A 179 10.98 -9.39 -22.04
N ALA A 180 9.92 -8.65 -21.70
CA ALA A 180 9.78 -7.26 -22.12
C ALA A 180 10.90 -6.38 -21.54
N PRO A 181 11.31 -5.29 -22.23
CA PRO A 181 12.36 -4.40 -21.74
C PRO A 181 12.03 -3.91 -20.32
N PRO A 182 13.02 -3.81 -19.42
CA PRO A 182 12.79 -3.55 -18.00
C PRO A 182 12.48 -2.07 -17.73
N ALA A 183 11.72 -1.38 -18.59
CA ALA A 183 11.44 0.05 -18.45
C ALA A 183 10.73 0.36 -17.12
N ALA A 184 9.70 -0.41 -16.76
CA ALA A 184 9.03 -0.29 -15.47
C ALA A 184 9.98 -0.59 -14.30
N ARG A 185 10.81 -1.63 -14.42
CA ARG A 185 11.81 -2.01 -13.41
C ARG A 185 12.83 -0.88 -13.19
N GLU A 186 13.39 -0.34 -14.27
CA GLU A 186 14.38 0.73 -14.23
C GLU A 186 13.79 2.04 -13.72
N PHE A 187 12.58 2.38 -14.19
CA PHE A 187 11.82 3.52 -13.70
C PHE A 187 11.65 3.47 -12.18
N LEU A 188 11.20 2.33 -11.64
CA LEU A 188 11.02 2.15 -10.19
C LEU A 188 12.36 2.12 -9.44
N ARG A 189 13.37 1.44 -9.99
CA ARG A 189 14.73 1.38 -9.41
C ARG A 189 15.32 2.77 -9.20
N ALA A 190 15.08 3.69 -10.14
CA ALA A 190 15.58 5.06 -10.08
C ALA A 190 14.96 5.91 -8.95
N ARG A 191 13.87 5.48 -8.29
CA ARG A 191 13.27 6.19 -7.14
C ARG A 191 13.99 5.93 -5.82
N PHE A 192 14.85 4.93 -5.74
CA PHE A 192 15.56 4.63 -4.50
C PHE A 192 16.82 5.49 -4.39
N PRO A 193 16.95 6.33 -3.35
CA PRO A 193 18.19 7.04 -3.11
C PRO A 193 19.28 6.03 -2.72
N THR A 194 20.44 6.12 -3.36
CA THR A 194 21.62 5.32 -2.98
C THR A 194 22.81 6.25 -2.69
N PRO A 195 23.56 5.99 -1.60
CA PRO A 195 24.78 6.75 -1.31
C PRO A 195 25.84 6.59 -2.42
N GLU A 196 25.88 5.40 -3.04
CA GLU A 196 26.81 5.05 -4.09
C GLU A 196 26.07 4.68 -5.39
N SER A 197 26.60 5.11 -6.53
CA SER A 197 26.10 4.69 -7.83
C SER A 197 26.31 3.18 -8.00
N GLY A 198 25.23 2.44 -8.28
CA GLY A 198 25.30 1.00 -8.52
C GLY A 198 25.13 0.13 -7.27
N HIS A 199 24.77 0.70 -6.12
CA HIS A 199 24.41 -0.08 -4.94
C HIS A 199 23.34 -1.15 -5.29
N PRO A 200 23.47 -2.42 -4.85
CA PRO A 200 22.63 -3.51 -5.33
C PRO A 200 21.20 -3.49 -4.75
N LEU A 201 20.99 -2.86 -3.59
CA LEU A 201 19.73 -2.90 -2.85
C LEU A 201 18.49 -2.45 -3.64
N PRO A 202 18.48 -1.33 -4.40
CA PRO A 202 17.33 -0.99 -5.23
C PRO A 202 16.94 -2.08 -6.22
N GLY A 203 17.92 -2.75 -6.83
CA GLY A 203 17.67 -3.88 -7.71
C GLY A 203 17.01 -5.02 -6.94
N GLN A 204 17.59 -5.41 -5.81
CA GLN A 204 17.06 -6.48 -4.95
C GLN A 204 15.63 -6.19 -4.46
N LEU A 205 15.33 -4.94 -4.09
CA LEU A 205 13.99 -4.53 -3.64
C LEU A 205 12.96 -4.59 -4.77
N VAL A 206 13.32 -4.14 -5.97
CA VAL A 206 12.44 -4.18 -7.14
C VAL A 206 12.24 -5.64 -7.60
N ASP A 207 13.26 -6.49 -7.47
CA ASP A 207 13.20 -7.92 -7.83
C ASP A 207 12.34 -8.76 -6.85
N LEU A 208 11.85 -8.17 -5.76
CA LEU A 208 10.82 -8.79 -4.90
C LEU A 208 9.44 -8.87 -5.58
N TYR A 209 9.25 -8.21 -6.71
CA TYR A 209 7.97 -8.09 -7.39
C TYR A 209 7.97 -8.82 -8.73
N SER A 210 6.81 -9.36 -9.11
CA SER A 210 6.65 -9.95 -10.44
C SER A 210 6.70 -8.87 -11.53
N PRO A 211 7.07 -9.19 -12.78
CA PRO A 211 7.00 -8.25 -13.90
C PRO A 211 5.63 -7.57 -14.04
N ARG A 212 4.54 -8.30 -13.80
CA ARG A 212 3.16 -7.76 -13.77
C ARG A 212 2.98 -6.69 -12.71
N SER A 213 3.44 -6.96 -11.49
CA SER A 213 3.37 -6.02 -10.38
C SER A 213 4.19 -4.76 -10.67
N LEU A 214 5.38 -4.92 -11.24
CA LEU A 214 6.25 -3.80 -11.60
C LEU A 214 5.63 -2.88 -12.65
N GLU A 215 5.00 -3.43 -13.70
CA GLU A 215 4.27 -2.63 -14.68
C GLU A 215 3.11 -1.86 -14.03
N ALA A 216 2.31 -2.52 -13.19
CA ALA A 216 1.22 -1.87 -12.47
C ALA A 216 1.71 -0.75 -11.54
N PHE A 217 2.80 -0.98 -10.79
CA PHE A 217 3.37 0.04 -9.90
C PHE A 217 4.00 1.19 -10.67
N ALA A 218 4.72 0.93 -11.77
CA ALA A 218 5.30 1.98 -12.59
C ALA A 218 4.21 2.90 -13.15
N LEU A 219 3.11 2.32 -13.66
CA LEU A 219 1.96 3.07 -14.13
C LEU A 219 1.33 3.95 -13.04
N LEU A 220 1.12 3.40 -11.84
CA LEU A 220 0.55 4.14 -10.72
C LEU A 220 1.48 5.26 -10.25
N VAL A 221 2.77 4.97 -10.09
CA VAL A 221 3.78 5.94 -9.62
C VAL A 221 3.97 7.07 -10.64
N GLU A 222 4.15 6.75 -11.92
CA GLU A 222 4.22 7.73 -13.02
C GLU A 222 3.02 8.67 -12.98
N ARG A 223 1.83 8.12 -12.73
CA ARG A 223 0.62 8.93 -12.67
C ARG A 223 0.47 9.75 -11.40
N LEU A 224 0.95 9.25 -10.26
CA LEU A 224 0.94 10.01 -9.01
C LEU A 224 1.96 11.16 -9.01
N GLU A 225 3.06 11.01 -9.72
CA GLU A 225 4.10 12.05 -9.83
C GLU A 225 3.72 13.17 -10.80
N THR A 226 2.91 12.89 -11.82
CA THR A 226 2.53 13.86 -12.86
C THR A 226 1.29 14.67 -12.53
N ASP A 227 0.43 14.18 -11.63
CA ASP A 227 -0.83 14.85 -11.33
C ASP A 227 -0.75 15.82 -10.17
N LEU A 228 -1.19 17.05 -10.43
CA LEU A 228 -1.42 18.06 -9.41
C LEU A 228 -2.68 17.72 -8.60
N ARG A 229 -2.53 17.54 -7.29
CA ARG A 229 -3.63 17.27 -6.37
C ARG A 229 -3.46 18.07 -5.07
N ALA A 230 -4.54 18.18 -4.31
CA ALA A 230 -4.44 18.71 -2.95
C ALA A 230 -3.53 17.78 -2.10
N PRO A 231 -2.66 18.32 -1.24
CA PRO A 231 -1.72 17.52 -0.43
C PRO A 231 -2.33 16.30 0.31
N PRO A 232 -3.49 16.39 0.97
CA PRO A 232 -4.05 15.23 1.66
C PRO A 232 -4.56 14.14 0.72
N ILE A 233 -5.01 14.50 -0.50
CA ILE A 233 -5.42 13.53 -1.52
C ILE A 233 -4.19 12.81 -2.07
N GLU A 234 -3.12 13.57 -2.37
CA GLU A 234 -1.84 13.00 -2.83
C GLU A 234 -1.24 12.05 -1.77
N ALA A 235 -1.29 12.45 -0.49
CA ALA A 235 -0.84 11.61 0.61
C ALA A 235 -1.64 10.31 0.72
N ALA A 236 -2.98 10.38 0.64
CA ALA A 236 -3.85 9.21 0.67
C ALA A 236 -3.53 8.22 -0.45
N LEU A 237 -3.36 8.71 -1.68
CA LEU A 237 -3.06 7.87 -2.83
C LEU A 237 -1.67 7.23 -2.75
N ARG A 238 -0.65 7.98 -2.29
CA ARG A 238 0.70 7.42 -2.06
C ARG A 238 0.69 6.35 -0.97
N LEU A 239 -0.07 6.55 0.10
CA LEU A 239 -0.23 5.55 1.15
C LEU A 239 -1.00 4.33 0.68
N ALA A 240 -1.99 4.48 -0.21
CA ALA A 240 -2.63 3.35 -0.85
C ALA A 240 -1.62 2.54 -1.69
N VAL A 241 -0.72 3.19 -2.43
CA VAL A 241 0.37 2.49 -3.13
C VAL A 241 1.31 1.78 -2.16
N ALA A 242 1.77 2.46 -1.11
CA ALA A 242 2.62 1.86 -0.08
C ALA A 242 1.95 0.63 0.57
N HIS A 243 0.64 0.70 0.82
CA HIS A 243 -0.13 -0.41 1.35
C HIS A 243 -0.17 -1.62 0.40
N MET A 244 -0.16 -1.39 -0.92
CA MET A 244 -0.13 -2.47 -1.93
C MET A 244 1.25 -3.14 -2.07
N LEU A 245 2.33 -2.46 -1.72
CA LEU A 245 3.69 -2.98 -1.88
C LEU A 245 3.94 -4.25 -1.05
N LEU A 246 3.57 -4.25 0.23
CA LEU A 246 3.79 -5.42 1.08
C LEU A 246 3.05 -6.68 0.58
N PRO A 247 1.72 -6.67 0.34
CA PRO A 247 1.02 -7.83 -0.16
C PRO A 247 1.40 -8.21 -1.59
N GLY A 248 1.86 -7.26 -2.41
CA GLY A 248 2.33 -7.51 -3.76
C GLY A 248 3.75 -8.11 -3.85
N SER A 249 4.48 -8.16 -2.75
CA SER A 249 5.87 -8.65 -2.70
C SER A 249 5.96 -10.16 -2.49
N ARG A 250 7.04 -10.78 -2.96
CA ARG A 250 7.40 -12.18 -2.66
C ARG A 250 7.68 -12.45 -1.18
N LEU A 251 7.78 -11.41 -0.34
CA LEU A 251 7.95 -11.55 1.11
C LEU A 251 6.62 -11.93 1.80
N ASN A 252 5.49 -11.54 1.24
CA ASN A 252 4.17 -11.92 1.74
C ASN A 252 3.74 -13.28 1.15
N ARG A 253 4.51 -14.33 1.46
CA ARG A 253 4.21 -15.68 0.96
C ARG A 253 2.86 -16.16 1.50
N HIS A 254 2.08 -16.75 0.60
CA HIS A 254 0.75 -17.32 0.86
C HIS A 254 0.69 -18.11 2.19
N PRO A 255 -0.28 -17.83 3.08
CA PRO A 255 -0.45 -18.57 4.32
C PRO A 255 -0.72 -20.04 4.01
N GLY A 256 0.12 -20.94 4.52
CA GLY A 256 0.09 -22.37 4.19
C GLY A 256 1.41 -22.91 3.60
N ARG A 257 2.40 -22.04 3.34
CA ARG A 257 3.79 -22.45 3.14
C ARG A 257 4.66 -21.94 4.28
N ALA A 258 4.61 -22.65 5.41
CA ALA A 258 5.79 -22.74 6.26
C ALA A 258 6.91 -23.38 5.41
N ALA A 259 8.12 -22.87 5.56
CA ALA A 259 9.33 -23.50 5.03
C ALA A 259 9.46 -24.93 5.55
#